data_AF-A0A351AU38-F1
#
_entry.id   AF-A0A351AU38-F1
#
_cell.length_a   1.000
_cell.length_b   1.000
_cell.length_c   1.000
_cell.angle_alpha   90.00
_cell.angle_beta   90.00
_cell.angle_gamma   90.00
#
_symmetry.space_group_name_H-M   'P 1'
#
loop_
_entity.id
_entity.type
_entity.pdbx_description
1 polymer ?
#
loop_
_entity_poly.entity_id
_entity_poly.type
_entity_poly.pdbx_seq_one_letter_code
_entity_poly.pdbx_strand_id
1 'polypeptide(L)'
;IRLVFPELTEERRKELVKIVRKKAEESKVAVRAIRREANETIKKDCKDGTITEDDQKRLEEKAQKATDNAIKEIDRIANEKEKELLAV
;
A
#
# COMPACT_ATOMS: atom_id res chain seq x y z
N ILE A 1 0.00 34.86 14.18
CA ILE A 1 -0.56 35.03 12.83
C ILE A 1 -1.70 34.03 12.68
N ARG A 2 -2.95 34.47 12.45
CA ARG A 2 -4.09 33.58 12.16
C ARG A 2 -4.28 33.54 10.66
N LEU A 3 -4.28 32.33 10.09
CA LEU A 3 -4.61 32.08 8.68
C LEU A 3 -6.04 31.55 8.64
N VAL A 4 -6.90 32.26 7.91
CA VAL A 4 -8.28 31.83 7.64
C VAL A 4 -8.26 31.13 6.29
N PHE A 5 -8.57 29.84 6.26
CA PHE A 5 -8.67 29.08 5.02
C PHE A 5 -10.14 29.00 4.59
N PRO A 6 -10.46 29.34 3.32
CA PRO A 6 -11.79 29.13 2.79
C PRO A 6 -12.12 27.64 2.73
N GLU A 7 -13.40 27.30 2.93
CA GLU A 7 -13.87 25.93 2.75
C GLU A 7 -13.70 25.48 1.30
N LEU A 8 -13.31 24.23 1.13
CA LEU A 8 -13.19 23.62 -0.19
C LEU A 8 -14.59 23.46 -0.79
N THR A 9 -14.74 23.87 -2.06
CA THR A 9 -15.94 23.59 -2.85
C THR A 9 -16.14 22.09 -3.01
N GLU A 10 -17.39 21.67 -3.20
CA GLU A 10 -17.74 20.25 -3.37
C GLU A 10 -17.05 19.63 -4.60
N GLU A 11 -16.88 20.41 -5.68
CA GLU A 11 -16.12 20.01 -6.87
C GLU A 11 -14.66 19.71 -6.53
N ARG A 12 -14.02 20.57 -5.73
CA ARG A 12 -12.62 20.37 -5.33
C ARG A 12 -12.45 19.17 -4.42
N ARG A 13 -13.41 18.91 -3.52
CA ARG A 13 -13.43 17.69 -2.68
C ARG A 13 -13.52 16.42 -3.53
N LYS A 14 -14.39 16.41 -4.55
CA LYS A 14 -14.52 15.28 -5.50
C LYS A 14 -13.24 15.03 -6.30
N GLU A 15 -12.53 16.08 -6.72
CA GLU A 15 -11.22 15.92 -7.37
C GLU A 15 -10.16 15.32 -6.44
N LEU A 16 -10.09 15.78 -5.20
CA LEU A 16 -9.16 15.25 -4.20
C LEU A 16 -9.42 13.77 -3.91
N VAL A 17 -10.69 13.35 -3.82
CA VAL A 17 -11.05 11.93 -3.68
C VAL A 17 -10.51 11.10 -4.84
N LYS A 18 -10.62 11.57 -6.09
CA LYS A 18 -10.05 10.86 -7.25
C LYS A 18 -8.53 10.70 -7.14
N ILE A 19 -7.84 11.73 -6.66
CA ILE A 19 -6.38 11.69 -6.45
C ILE A 19 -6.01 10.69 -5.36
N VAL A 20 -6.76 10.66 -4.24
CA VAL A 20 -6.55 9.69 -3.16
C VAL A 20 -6.69 8.26 -3.67
N ARG A 21 -7.74 7.96 -4.45
CA ARG A 21 -7.94 6.64 -5.08
C ARG A 21 -6.78 6.25 -5.98
N LYS A 22 -6.34 7.18 -6.84
CA LYS A 22 -5.22 6.94 -7.74
C LYS A 22 -3.95 6.60 -6.96
N LYS A 23 -3.63 7.37 -5.91
CA LYS A 23 -2.48 7.10 -5.05
C LYS A 23 -2.59 5.78 -4.29
N ALA A 24 -3.78 5.42 -3.84
CA ALA A 24 -4.01 4.14 -3.16
C ALA A 24 -3.71 2.96 -4.11
N GLU A 25 -4.21 3.01 -5.34
CA GLU A 25 -3.94 1.97 -6.34
C GLU A 25 -2.47 1.91 -6.76
N GLU A 26 -1.81 3.05 -6.99
CA GLU A 26 -0.37 3.10 -7.25
C GLU A 26 0.44 2.47 -6.11
N SER A 27 0.07 2.75 -4.86
CA SER A 27 0.72 2.18 -3.67
C SER A 27 0.53 0.66 -3.61
N LYS A 28 -0.68 0.16 -3.91
CA LYS A 28 -0.93 -1.30 -3.96
C LYS A 28 -0.11 -1.97 -5.07
N VAL A 29 0.03 -1.35 -6.24
CA VAL A 29 0.87 -1.88 -7.32
C VAL A 29 2.33 -1.94 -6.89
N ALA A 30 2.85 -0.90 -6.24
CA ALA A 30 4.22 -0.88 -5.73
C ALA A 30 4.47 -1.99 -4.69
N VAL A 31 3.55 -2.19 -3.74
CA VAL A 31 3.65 -3.29 -2.76
C VAL A 31 3.69 -4.66 -3.44
N ARG A 32 2.87 -4.88 -4.48
CA ARG A 32 2.88 -6.15 -5.23
C ARG A 32 4.17 -6.35 -6.03
N ALA A 33 4.77 -5.29 -6.55
CA ALA A 33 6.06 -5.34 -7.23
C ALA A 33 7.18 -5.73 -6.24
N ILE A 34 7.23 -5.10 -5.06
CA ILE A 34 8.19 -5.44 -4.01
C ILE A 34 8.05 -6.90 -3.56
N ARG A 35 6.81 -7.40 -3.40
CA ARG A 35 6.59 -8.82 -3.09
C ARG A 35 7.16 -9.74 -4.16
N ARG A 36 7.01 -9.38 -5.44
CA ARG A 36 7.57 -10.17 -6.54
C ARG A 36 9.10 -10.19 -6.49
N GLU A 37 9.74 -9.05 -6.30
CA GLU A 37 11.20 -8.96 -6.14
C GLU A 37 11.68 -9.77 -4.94
N ALA A 38 11.00 -9.67 -3.79
CA ALA A 38 11.32 -10.47 -2.60
C ALA A 38 11.23 -11.98 -2.89
N ASN A 39 10.18 -12.43 -3.58
CA ASN A 39 10.03 -13.84 -3.96
C ASN A 39 11.10 -14.29 -4.97
N GLU A 40 11.51 -13.42 -5.89
CA GLU A 40 12.61 -13.72 -6.83
C GLU A 40 13.95 -13.84 -6.09
N THR A 41 14.21 -12.99 -5.09
CA THR A 41 15.40 -13.09 -4.23
C THR A 41 15.40 -14.36 -3.40
N ILE A 42 14.29 -14.69 -2.72
CA ILE A 42 14.17 -15.94 -1.95
C ILE A 42 14.46 -17.16 -2.83
N LYS A 43 13.94 -17.19 -4.07
CA LYS A 43 14.23 -18.28 -5.01
C LYS A 43 15.68 -18.35 -5.44
N LYS A 44 16.39 -17.22 -5.54
CA LYS A 44 17.83 -17.19 -5.83
C LYS A 44 18.61 -17.72 -4.63
N ASP A 45 18.32 -17.23 -3.44
CA ASP A 45 18.99 -17.65 -2.20
C ASP A 45 18.83 -19.17 -1.94
N CYS A 46 17.68 -19.75 -2.31
CA CYS A 46 17.47 -21.20 -2.21
C CYS A 46 18.31 -21.99 -3.24
N LYS A 47 18.51 -21.45 -4.45
CA LYS A 47 19.39 -22.07 -5.46
C LYS A 47 20.86 -21.96 -5.09
N ASP A 48 21.24 -20.86 -4.46
CA ASP A 48 22.61 -20.60 -4.01
C ASP A 48 22.94 -21.38 -2.72
N GLY A 49 21.96 -22.08 -2.13
CA GLY A 49 22.10 -22.90 -0.93
C GLY A 49 22.17 -22.08 0.36
N THR A 50 21.90 -20.77 0.29
CA THR A 50 21.93 -19.84 1.42
C THR A 50 20.75 -20.06 2.38
N ILE A 51 19.64 -20.59 1.86
CA ILE A 51 18.43 -20.94 2.64
C ILE A 51 17.92 -22.34 2.27
N THR A 52 17.27 -22.99 3.23
CA THR A 52 16.65 -24.31 3.04
C THR A 52 15.24 -24.20 2.41
N GLU A 53 14.69 -25.29 1.88
CA GLU A 53 13.31 -25.31 1.35
C GLU A 53 12.25 -24.94 2.43
N ASP A 54 12.50 -25.31 3.68
CA ASP A 54 11.64 -24.94 4.82
C ASP A 54 11.71 -23.43 5.11
N ASP A 55 12.90 -22.85 5.06
CA ASP A 55 13.08 -21.40 5.19
C ASP A 55 12.44 -20.63 4.03
N GLN A 56 12.55 -21.14 2.80
CA GLN A 56 11.88 -20.55 1.64
C GLN A 56 10.37 -20.45 1.87
N LYS A 57 9.71 -21.56 2.25
CA LYS A 57 8.25 -21.56 2.51
C LYS A 57 7.89 -20.56 3.60
N ARG A 58 8.67 -20.51 4.68
CA ARG A 58 8.45 -19.57 5.79
C ARG A 58 8.62 -18.11 5.36
N LEU A 59 9.60 -17.81 4.53
CA LEU A 59 9.86 -16.45 4.02
C LEU A 59 8.77 -16.02 3.02
N GLU A 60 8.33 -16.91 2.13
CA GLU A 60 7.22 -16.64 1.21
C GLU A 60 5.91 -16.37 1.98
N GLU A 61 5.62 -17.14 3.03
CA GLU A 61 4.43 -16.90 3.87
C GLU A 61 4.52 -15.56 4.63
N LYS A 62 5.71 -15.20 5.15
CA LYS A 62 5.96 -13.89 5.77
C LYS A 62 5.79 -12.75 4.78
N ALA A 63 6.33 -12.87 3.57
CA ALA A 63 6.21 -11.87 2.51
C ALA A 63 4.74 -11.68 2.13
N GLN A 64 3.96 -12.77 2.05
CA GLN A 64 2.52 -12.72 1.78
C GLN A 64 1.77 -12.00 2.91
N LYS A 65 1.99 -12.38 4.18
CA LYS A 65 1.36 -11.72 5.34
C LYS A 65 1.70 -10.23 5.42
N ALA A 66 2.95 -9.86 5.18
CA ALA A 66 3.38 -8.47 5.16
C ALA A 66 2.69 -7.67 4.04
N THR A 67 2.57 -8.26 2.85
CA THR A 67 1.88 -7.67 1.70
C THR A 67 0.40 -7.46 2.00
N ASP A 68 -0.27 -8.45 2.56
CA ASP A 68 -1.70 -8.39 2.88
C ASP A 68 -1.99 -7.33 3.96
N ASN A 69 -1.12 -7.23 4.98
CA ASN A 69 -1.22 -6.18 5.99
C ASN A 69 -1.02 -4.78 5.40
N ALA A 70 -0.03 -4.60 4.52
CA ALA A 70 0.22 -3.33 3.85
C ALA A 70 -0.97 -2.91 2.96
N ILE A 71 -1.56 -3.85 2.21
CA ILE A 71 -2.75 -3.57 1.39
C ILE A 71 -3.93 -3.14 2.25
N LYS A 72 -4.20 -3.84 3.36
CA LYS A 72 -5.26 -3.47 4.30
C LYS A 72 -5.05 -2.07 4.88
N GLU A 73 -3.81 -1.73 5.21
CA GLU A 73 -3.49 -0.42 5.76
C GLU A 73 -3.65 0.69 4.72
N ILE A 74 -3.22 0.46 3.47
CA ILE A 74 -3.45 1.39 2.36
C ILE A 74 -4.95 1.64 2.16
N ASP A 75 -5.76 0.58 2.16
CA ASP A 75 -7.22 0.69 2.03
C ASP A 75 -7.85 1.44 3.21
N ARG A 76 -7.37 1.20 4.44
CA ARG A 76 -7.84 1.92 5.63
C ARG A 76 -7.56 3.41 5.52
N ILE A 77 -6.32 3.78 5.22
CA ILE A 77 -5.89 5.19 5.09
C ILE A 77 -6.64 5.88 3.95
N ALA A 78 -6.80 5.22 2.81
CA ALA A 78 -7.54 5.77 1.68
C ALA A 78 -9.00 6.04 2.05
N ASN A 79 -9.67 5.09 2.69
CA ASN A 79 -11.06 5.26 3.14
C ASN A 79 -11.22 6.33 4.21
N GLU A 80 -10.31 6.40 5.19
CA GLU A 80 -10.30 7.47 6.20
C GLU A 80 -10.15 8.84 5.54
N LYS A 81 -9.23 8.98 4.57
CA LYS A 81 -9.01 10.24 3.88
C LYS A 81 -10.16 10.62 2.95
N GLU A 82 -10.80 9.65 2.29
CA GLU A 82 -12.01 9.90 1.50
C GLU A 82 -13.15 10.40 2.38
N LYS A 83 -13.36 9.78 3.56
CA LYS A 83 -14.37 10.23 4.52
C LYS A 83 -14.07 11.63 5.04
N GLU A 84 -12.83 11.93 5.40
CA GLU A 84 -12.42 13.27 5.85
C GLU A 84 -12.66 14.34 4.76
N LEU A 85 -12.38 14.02 3.50
CA LEU A 85 -12.60 14.94 2.38
C LEU A 85 -14.08 15.17 2.07
N LEU A 86 -14.94 14.19 2.34
CA LEU A 86 -16.38 14.27 2.11
C LEU A 86 -17.17 14.75 3.33
N ALA A 87 -16.61 14.60 4.54
CA ALA A 87 -17.19 15.12 5.76
C ALA A 87 -17.07 16.66 5.78
N VAL A 88 -18.19 17.31 6.07
CA VAL A 88 -18.33 18.71 6.47
C VAL A 88 -18.85 18.70 7.90
#